data_AF-A0A117PV73-F1
#
_entry.id   AF-A0A117PV73-F1
#
_cell.length_a   1.000
_cell.length_b   1.000
_cell.length_c   1.000
_cell.angle_alpha   90.00
_cell.angle_beta   90.00
_cell.angle_gamma   90.00
#
_symmetry.space_group_name_H-M   'P 1'
#
loop_
_entity.id
_entity.type
_entity.pdbx_description
1 polymer ?
#
loop_
_entity_poly.entity_id
_entity_poly.type
_entity_poly.pdbx_seq_one_letter_code
_entity_poly.pdbx_strand_id
1 'polypeptide(L)'
;MAGTDDEAVAAADEALYVLTAVLLTPAQFPSVLGDDYPEACTALGLAPRADGYGLVLGQDGDGARWTVVIDDVSLVAVAIASWDCGMEYELSPDERSVVAALPGWPLAVAVAAPGVPAPHDPDPEIADGPALTPPDTGSWGAAQRRLGADEIALQWAVWREQIDDDYFPSTDEQPTTAQAHADGAAADGEESAPKGGHQGVRRVLAEARAYVDSPPPLGRVRSSFAPGDARTLRADGPGWSMVARTDDIAFVLLDEEPGEVLPVGRGPELPGLLEALDKMAVRPS
;
A
#
# COMPACT_ATOMS: atom_id res chain seq x y z
N MET A 1 3.35 -52.59 -13.37
CA MET A 1 2.67 -51.69 -12.43
C MET A 1 3.73 -50.99 -11.59
N ALA A 2 4.53 -50.12 -12.21
CA ALA A 2 5.62 -49.36 -11.60
C ALA A 2 5.92 -48.18 -12.54
N GLY A 3 5.01 -47.19 -12.54
CA GLY A 3 5.06 -46.07 -13.46
C GLY A 3 4.14 -44.91 -13.06
N THR A 4 3.14 -45.17 -12.21
CA THR A 4 2.27 -44.14 -11.64
C THR A 4 2.89 -43.42 -10.45
N ASP A 5 3.80 -44.07 -9.70
CA ASP A 5 4.41 -43.46 -8.50
C ASP A 5 5.54 -42.48 -8.89
N ASP A 6 6.39 -42.80 -9.86
CA ASP A 6 7.45 -41.88 -10.32
C ASP A 6 6.88 -40.64 -11.03
N GLU A 7 5.77 -40.79 -11.78
CA GLU A 7 5.10 -39.67 -12.47
C GLU A 7 4.33 -38.77 -11.48
N ALA A 8 3.75 -39.35 -10.42
CA ALA A 8 3.08 -38.60 -9.35
C ALA A 8 4.07 -37.89 -8.40
N VAL A 9 5.26 -38.46 -8.18
CA VAL A 9 6.33 -37.83 -7.39
C VAL A 9 7.02 -36.73 -8.20
N ALA A 10 7.30 -36.95 -9.49
CA ALA A 10 7.84 -35.90 -10.37
C ALA A 10 6.86 -34.72 -10.55
N ALA A 11 5.56 -34.98 -10.66
CA ALA A 11 4.55 -33.93 -10.71
C ALA A 11 4.42 -33.15 -9.38
N ALA A 12 4.78 -33.75 -8.25
CA ALA A 12 4.81 -33.07 -6.95
C ALA A 12 6.07 -32.21 -6.78
N ASP A 13 7.22 -32.64 -7.33
CA ASP A 13 8.46 -31.85 -7.34
C ASP A 13 8.35 -30.60 -8.24
N GLU A 14 7.58 -30.69 -9.34
CA GLU A 14 7.27 -29.55 -10.23
C GLU A 14 6.07 -28.70 -9.77
N ALA A 15 5.34 -29.13 -8.72
CA ALA A 15 4.16 -28.42 -8.24
C ALA A 15 4.54 -27.24 -7.33
N LEU A 16 3.92 -26.09 -7.59
CA LEU A 16 4.02 -24.94 -6.70
C LEU A 16 3.11 -25.11 -5.48
N TYR A 17 3.70 -25.22 -4.30
CA TYR A 17 3.02 -25.10 -3.02
C TYR A 17 2.65 -23.63 -2.75
N VAL A 18 1.38 -23.28 -2.95
CA VAL A 18 0.86 -21.94 -2.73
C VAL A 18 0.88 -21.57 -1.25
N LEU A 19 1.55 -20.46 -0.92
CA LEU A 19 1.61 -19.94 0.45
C LEU A 19 0.66 -18.76 0.65
N THR A 20 0.57 -17.88 -0.35
CA THR A 20 -0.30 -16.71 -0.33
C THR A 20 -0.54 -16.20 -1.75
N ALA A 21 -1.53 -15.33 -1.90
CA ALA A 21 -1.78 -14.62 -3.13
C ALA A 21 -2.15 -13.16 -2.85
N VAL A 22 -1.82 -12.28 -3.79
CA VAL A 22 -2.16 -10.85 -3.72
C VAL A 22 -2.64 -10.36 -5.08
N LEU A 23 -3.48 -9.32 -5.07
CA LEU A 23 -3.89 -8.63 -6.29
C LEU A 23 -2.85 -7.60 -6.68
N LEU A 24 -2.59 -7.47 -7.98
CA LEU A 24 -1.80 -6.42 -8.61
C LEU A 24 -2.68 -5.78 -9.70
N THR A 25 -3.58 -4.90 -9.28
CA THR A 25 -4.59 -4.24 -10.13
C THR A 25 -4.52 -2.73 -9.97
N PRO A 26 -5.08 -1.95 -10.90
CA PRO A 26 -5.24 -0.51 -10.75
C PRO A 26 -5.91 -0.07 -9.43
N ALA A 27 -6.84 -0.88 -8.89
CA ALA A 27 -7.57 -0.57 -7.67
C ALA A 27 -6.84 -1.01 -6.40
N GLN A 28 -6.10 -2.11 -6.48
CA GLN A 28 -5.51 -2.81 -5.34
C GLN A 28 -4.20 -3.47 -5.76
N PHE A 29 -3.12 -3.06 -5.12
CA PHE A 29 -1.78 -3.63 -5.26
C PHE A 29 -0.97 -3.41 -3.96
N PRO A 30 0.10 -4.18 -3.72
CA PRO A 30 0.97 -3.97 -2.57
C PRO A 30 1.71 -2.64 -2.71
N SER A 31 1.36 -1.64 -1.89
CA SER A 31 1.90 -0.27 -2.02
C SER A 31 3.40 -0.20 -1.80
N VAL A 32 3.98 -1.19 -1.11
CA VAL A 32 5.44 -1.31 -0.97
C VAL A 32 6.16 -1.37 -2.33
N LEU A 33 5.49 -1.82 -3.40
CA LEU A 33 6.05 -1.99 -4.74
C LEU A 33 6.04 -0.71 -5.60
N GLY A 34 5.19 0.29 -5.30
CA GLY A 34 4.98 1.43 -6.20
C GLY A 34 4.10 2.54 -5.59
N ASP A 35 4.26 3.79 -6.01
CA ASP A 35 3.30 4.88 -5.66
C ASP A 35 2.01 4.72 -6.49
N ASP A 36 2.08 3.96 -7.58
CA ASP A 36 0.96 3.66 -8.46
C ASP A 36 1.09 2.27 -9.09
N TYR A 37 0.03 1.85 -9.79
CA TYR A 37 -0.06 0.53 -10.39
C TYR A 37 1.01 0.30 -11.48
N PRO A 38 1.27 1.25 -12.40
CA PRO A 38 2.37 1.12 -13.36
C PRO A 38 3.77 0.95 -12.73
N GLU A 39 4.09 1.69 -11.67
CA GLU A 39 5.35 1.51 -10.94
C GLU A 39 5.43 0.12 -10.31
N ALA A 40 4.36 -0.35 -9.68
CA ALA A 40 4.31 -1.68 -9.08
C ALA A 40 4.47 -2.81 -10.13
N CYS A 41 3.90 -2.65 -11.33
CA CYS A 41 4.14 -3.58 -12.44
C CYS A 41 5.60 -3.55 -12.91
N THR A 42 6.18 -2.35 -13.02
CA THR A 42 7.57 -2.16 -13.45
C THR A 42 8.55 -2.81 -12.48
N ALA A 43 8.28 -2.77 -11.16
CA ALA A 43 9.07 -3.44 -10.14
C ALA A 43 9.15 -4.97 -10.34
N LEU A 44 8.19 -5.55 -11.07
CA LEU A 44 8.13 -6.97 -11.41
C LEU A 44 8.50 -7.27 -12.87
N GLY A 45 8.92 -6.26 -13.64
CA GLY A 45 9.19 -6.41 -15.07
C GLY A 45 7.94 -6.65 -15.93
N LEU A 46 6.76 -6.29 -15.42
CA LEU A 46 5.48 -6.48 -16.11
C LEU A 46 5.01 -5.21 -16.82
N ALA A 47 4.34 -5.38 -17.95
CA ALA A 47 3.61 -4.30 -18.61
C ALA A 47 2.26 -4.06 -17.90
N PRO A 48 1.86 -2.82 -17.60
CA PRO A 48 0.57 -2.55 -16.96
C PRO A 48 -0.62 -3.01 -17.84
N ARG A 49 -1.60 -3.69 -17.24
CA ARG A 49 -2.85 -4.14 -17.88
C ARG A 49 -4.06 -3.48 -17.24
N ALA A 50 -5.12 -3.30 -18.03
CA ALA A 50 -6.36 -2.69 -17.52
C ALA A 50 -7.00 -3.53 -16.41
N ASP A 51 -7.03 -4.85 -16.59
CA ASP A 51 -7.65 -5.77 -15.63
C ASP A 51 -6.71 -6.11 -14.44
N GLY A 52 -5.41 -5.84 -14.59
CA GLY A 52 -4.40 -6.20 -13.60
C GLY A 52 -3.88 -7.64 -13.74
N TYR A 53 -3.32 -8.12 -12.64
CA TYR A 53 -2.78 -9.47 -12.45
C TYR A 53 -3.14 -9.97 -11.05
N GLY A 54 -3.17 -11.28 -10.89
CA GLY A 54 -3.00 -11.93 -9.60
C GLY A 54 -1.55 -12.41 -9.45
N LEU A 55 -1.00 -12.30 -8.24
CA LEU A 55 0.31 -12.84 -7.90
C LEU A 55 0.13 -13.97 -6.91
N VAL A 56 0.72 -15.13 -7.19
CA VAL A 56 0.72 -16.30 -6.32
C VAL A 56 2.15 -16.54 -5.87
N LEU A 57 2.37 -16.47 -4.56
CA LEU A 57 3.69 -16.66 -3.96
C LEU A 57 3.73 -18.06 -3.35
N GLY A 58 4.70 -18.86 -3.78
CA GLY A 58 4.82 -20.25 -3.35
C GLY A 58 6.25 -20.77 -3.35
N GLN A 59 6.38 -22.04 -2.97
CA GLN A 59 7.62 -22.81 -3.06
C GLN A 59 7.43 -24.00 -3.99
N ASP A 60 8.47 -24.42 -4.69
CA ASP A 60 8.49 -25.76 -5.31
C ASP A 60 8.87 -26.85 -4.28
N GLY A 61 8.94 -28.11 -4.71
CA GLY A 61 9.26 -29.26 -3.85
C GLY A 61 10.66 -29.19 -3.22
N ASP A 62 11.60 -28.48 -3.85
CA ASP A 62 12.95 -28.27 -3.32
C ASP A 62 13.00 -27.09 -2.33
N GLY A 63 11.97 -26.25 -2.28
CA GLY A 63 11.85 -25.10 -1.41
C GLY A 63 12.28 -23.78 -2.07
N ALA A 64 12.55 -23.77 -3.36
CA ALA A 64 12.86 -22.55 -4.08
C ALA A 64 11.62 -21.66 -4.21
N ARG A 65 11.82 -20.36 -4.07
CA ARG A 65 10.75 -19.36 -4.00
C ARG A 65 10.37 -18.89 -5.40
N TRP A 66 9.06 -18.88 -5.67
CA TRP A 66 8.52 -18.42 -6.95
C TRP A 66 7.33 -17.48 -6.76
N THR A 67 7.22 -16.53 -7.67
CA THR A 67 6.05 -15.67 -7.86
C THR A 67 5.43 -15.95 -9.21
N VAL A 68 4.27 -16.61 -9.21
CA VAL A 68 3.51 -16.91 -10.43
C VAL A 68 2.53 -15.77 -10.70
N VAL A 69 2.67 -15.16 -11.87
CA VAL A 69 1.84 -14.03 -12.34
C VAL A 69 0.71 -14.58 -13.21
N ILE A 70 -0.52 -14.25 -12.84
CA ILE A 70 -1.74 -14.78 -13.46
C ILE A 70 -2.57 -13.62 -14.03
N ASP A 71 -3.10 -13.75 -15.25
CA ASP A 71 -4.00 -12.75 -15.83
C ASP A 71 -5.50 -13.02 -15.64
N ASP A 72 -5.87 -14.20 -15.11
CA ASP A 72 -7.19 -14.42 -14.50
C ASP A 72 -7.22 -13.86 -13.07
N VAL A 73 -7.45 -12.55 -12.98
CA VAL A 73 -7.55 -11.83 -11.70
C VAL A 73 -8.74 -12.29 -10.86
N SER A 74 -9.82 -12.75 -11.50
CA SER A 74 -11.03 -13.18 -10.80
C SER A 74 -10.77 -14.46 -10.02
N LEU A 75 -10.02 -15.41 -10.59
CA LEU A 75 -9.60 -16.63 -9.91
C LEU A 75 -8.85 -16.31 -8.61
N VAL A 76 -7.86 -15.41 -8.67
CA VAL A 76 -7.05 -15.03 -7.51
C VAL A 76 -7.86 -14.26 -6.48
N ALA A 77 -8.72 -13.34 -6.92
CA ALA A 77 -9.62 -12.60 -6.02
C ALA A 77 -10.58 -13.53 -5.25
N VAL A 78 -11.13 -14.55 -5.91
CA VAL A 78 -12.00 -15.55 -5.28
C VAL A 78 -11.24 -16.37 -4.23
N ALA A 79 -9.99 -16.75 -4.51
CA ALA A 79 -9.15 -17.47 -3.56
C ALA A 79 -8.90 -16.63 -2.30
N ILE A 80 -8.50 -15.37 -2.46
CA ILE A 80 -8.26 -14.43 -1.35
C ILE A 80 -9.53 -14.25 -0.52
N ALA A 81 -10.66 -13.95 -1.15
CA ALA A 81 -11.93 -13.75 -0.45
C ALA A 81 -12.39 -15.01 0.31
N SER A 82 -12.11 -16.19 -0.22
CA SER A 82 -12.42 -17.47 0.45
C SER A 82 -11.57 -17.64 1.71
N TRP A 83 -10.26 -17.40 1.62
CA TRP A 83 -9.34 -17.49 2.76
C TRP A 83 -9.65 -16.43 3.83
N ASP A 84 -9.98 -15.19 3.44
CA ASP A 84 -10.37 -14.12 4.35
C ASP A 84 -11.65 -14.47 5.15
N CYS A 85 -12.54 -15.27 4.54
CA CYS A 85 -13.73 -15.80 5.19
C CYS A 85 -13.47 -17.10 5.99
N GLY A 86 -12.21 -17.56 6.07
CA GLY A 86 -11.82 -18.80 6.75
C GLY A 86 -12.23 -20.08 6.03
N MET A 87 -12.52 -20.02 4.73
CA MET A 87 -12.86 -21.18 3.91
C MET A 87 -11.61 -21.73 3.22
N GLU A 88 -11.55 -23.06 3.08
CA GLU A 88 -10.53 -23.71 2.25
C GLU A 88 -10.80 -23.43 0.77
N TYR A 89 -9.75 -23.06 0.04
CA TYR A 89 -9.79 -22.89 -1.40
C TYR A 89 -8.44 -23.32 -1.98
N GLU A 90 -8.47 -24.27 -2.91
CA GLU A 90 -7.29 -24.73 -3.65
C GLU A 90 -7.11 -23.87 -4.89
N LEU A 91 -6.12 -22.97 -4.85
CA LEU A 91 -5.79 -22.12 -5.98
C LEU A 91 -4.92 -22.90 -6.97
N SER A 92 -5.52 -23.36 -8.06
CA SER A 92 -4.86 -24.07 -9.15
C SER A 92 -5.06 -23.30 -10.47
N PRO A 93 -4.12 -22.43 -10.85
CA PRO A 93 -4.20 -21.66 -12.09
C PRO A 93 -4.08 -22.56 -13.32
N ASP A 94 -4.87 -22.29 -14.37
CA ASP A 94 -4.67 -22.93 -15.68
C ASP A 94 -3.36 -22.41 -16.29
N GLU A 95 -2.56 -23.29 -16.89
CA GLU A 95 -1.28 -22.92 -17.52
C GLU A 95 -1.42 -21.77 -18.53
N ARG A 96 -2.58 -21.64 -19.20
CA ARG A 96 -2.82 -20.54 -20.16
C ARG A 96 -3.02 -19.18 -19.50
N SER A 97 -3.38 -19.16 -18.22
CA SER A 97 -3.55 -17.93 -17.43
C SER A 97 -2.24 -17.46 -16.81
N VAL A 98 -1.21 -18.31 -16.79
CA VAL A 98 0.11 -17.97 -16.28
C VAL A 98 0.86 -17.13 -17.31
N VAL A 99 1.19 -15.90 -16.92
CA VAL A 99 1.91 -14.92 -17.75
C VAL A 99 3.42 -15.04 -17.55
N ALA A 100 3.85 -15.26 -16.32
CA ALA A 100 5.25 -15.39 -15.95
C ALA A 100 5.41 -16.18 -14.65
N ALA A 101 6.52 -16.90 -14.52
CA ALA A 101 7.03 -17.42 -13.26
C ALA A 101 8.31 -16.65 -12.92
N LEU A 102 8.24 -15.77 -11.94
CA LEU A 102 9.34 -14.91 -11.53
C LEU A 102 10.08 -15.56 -10.34
N PRO A 103 11.42 -15.63 -10.36
CA PRO A 103 12.19 -16.17 -9.25
C PRO A 103 12.05 -15.26 -8.02
N GLY A 104 11.99 -15.85 -6.82
CA GLY A 104 11.89 -15.10 -5.56
C GLY A 104 10.49 -14.56 -5.25
N TRP A 105 10.40 -13.75 -4.20
CA TRP A 105 9.15 -13.11 -3.75
C TRP A 105 9.31 -11.58 -3.68
N PRO A 106 8.37 -10.82 -4.25
CA PRO A 106 8.40 -9.35 -4.16
C PRO A 106 7.93 -8.83 -2.81
N LEU A 107 7.42 -9.70 -1.95
CA LEU A 107 6.88 -9.39 -0.63
C LEU A 107 7.49 -10.32 0.43
N ALA A 108 7.59 -9.82 1.65
CA ALA A 108 8.02 -10.63 2.78
C ALA A 108 6.93 -11.67 3.10
N VAL A 109 7.25 -12.96 2.95
CA VAL A 109 6.36 -14.07 3.34
C VAL A 109 7.03 -14.80 4.50
N ALA A 110 6.33 -14.88 5.62
CA ALA A 110 6.86 -15.42 6.88
C ALA A 110 6.66 -16.93 7.04
N VAL A 111 5.88 -17.56 6.16
CA VAL A 111 5.52 -18.98 6.21
C VAL A 111 6.28 -19.77 5.16
N ALA A 112 6.37 -21.08 5.39
CA ALA A 112 6.95 -22.05 4.46
C ALA A 112 6.00 -23.24 4.29
N ALA A 113 6.09 -23.91 3.15
CA ALA A 113 5.30 -25.09 2.83
C ALA A 113 5.64 -26.24 3.81
N PRO A 114 4.65 -26.88 4.45
CA PRO A 114 4.92 -28.00 5.35
C PRO A 114 5.59 -29.16 4.62
N GLY A 115 6.68 -29.69 5.18
CA GLY A 115 7.37 -30.87 4.63
C GLY A 115 8.35 -30.56 3.48
N VAL A 116 8.48 -29.30 3.08
CA VAL A 116 9.42 -28.82 2.05
C VAL A 116 10.65 -28.16 2.74
N PRO A 117 11.83 -28.13 2.11
CA PRO A 117 12.98 -27.39 2.63
C PRO A 117 12.71 -25.90 2.87
N ALA A 118 13.63 -25.25 3.60
CA ALA A 118 13.49 -23.83 3.92
C ALA A 118 13.47 -22.96 2.65
N PRO A 119 12.65 -21.88 2.62
CA PRO A 119 12.57 -20.98 1.48
C PRO A 119 13.95 -20.42 1.08
N HIS A 120 14.31 -20.56 -0.20
CA HIS A 120 15.55 -20.02 -0.76
C HIS A 120 15.34 -19.54 -2.21
N ASP A 121 16.27 -18.74 -2.72
CA ASP A 121 16.20 -18.32 -4.13
C ASP A 121 16.54 -19.47 -5.07
N PRO A 122 15.82 -19.62 -6.19
CA PRO A 122 16.14 -20.64 -7.19
C PRO A 122 17.53 -20.40 -7.79
N ASP A 123 18.13 -21.47 -8.32
CA ASP A 123 19.41 -21.39 -9.00
C ASP A 123 19.32 -20.41 -10.20
N PRO A 124 20.24 -19.43 -10.34
CA PRO A 124 20.30 -18.54 -11.48
C PRO A 124 20.41 -19.23 -12.85
N GLU A 125 20.85 -20.49 -12.91
CA GLU A 125 20.86 -21.27 -14.15
C GLU A 125 19.47 -21.79 -14.56
N ILE A 126 18.54 -21.89 -13.60
CA ILE A 126 17.14 -22.31 -13.79
C ILE A 126 16.22 -21.09 -13.94
N ALA A 127 16.56 -20.00 -13.25
CA ALA A 127 15.76 -18.78 -13.21
C ALA A 127 16.04 -17.83 -14.39
N ASP A 128 14.98 -17.41 -15.09
CA ASP A 128 15.06 -16.35 -16.10
C ASP A 128 15.12 -14.96 -15.44
N GLY A 129 16.29 -14.63 -14.86
CA GLY A 129 16.59 -13.31 -14.30
C GLY A 129 16.88 -13.32 -12.79
N PRO A 130 17.16 -12.14 -12.20
CA PRO A 130 17.45 -12.02 -10.78
C PRO A 130 16.22 -12.32 -9.92
N ALA A 131 16.42 -13.00 -8.80
CA ALA A 131 15.36 -13.26 -7.83
C ALA A 131 14.77 -11.95 -7.26
N LEU A 132 13.45 -11.88 -7.24
CA LEU A 132 12.68 -10.83 -6.59
C LEU A 132 12.99 -10.82 -5.10
N THR A 133 13.29 -9.63 -4.60
CA THR A 133 13.52 -9.36 -3.19
C THR A 133 12.55 -8.28 -2.75
N PRO A 134 11.93 -8.39 -1.56
CA PRO A 134 11.07 -7.33 -1.04
C PRO A 134 11.85 -6.02 -0.93
N PRO A 135 11.21 -4.86 -1.17
CA PRO A 135 11.83 -3.57 -0.93
C PRO A 135 12.34 -3.45 0.52
N ASP A 136 13.46 -2.76 0.73
CA ASP A 136 14.00 -2.54 2.08
C ASP A 136 13.06 -1.64 2.90
N THR A 137 12.58 -2.17 4.02
CA THR A 137 11.72 -1.49 4.99
C THR A 137 12.44 -1.33 6.34
N GLY A 138 13.73 -1.67 6.43
CA GLY A 138 14.55 -1.49 7.62
C GLY A 138 15.08 -0.06 7.78
N SER A 139 15.06 0.72 6.69
CA SER A 139 15.43 2.13 6.67
C SER A 139 14.26 2.99 6.17
N TRP A 140 14.20 4.25 6.62
CA TRP A 140 13.16 5.15 6.12
C TRP A 140 13.40 5.48 4.64
N GLY A 141 12.34 5.35 3.85
CA GLY A 141 12.30 5.65 2.43
C GLY A 141 10.90 5.41 1.88
N ALA A 142 10.75 5.49 0.56
CA ALA A 142 9.44 5.41 -0.09
C ALA A 142 8.63 4.15 0.29
N ALA A 143 9.28 2.99 0.38
CA ALA A 143 8.63 1.74 0.81
C ALA A 143 8.07 1.86 2.24
N GLN A 144 8.88 2.33 3.18
CA GLN A 144 8.49 2.49 4.59
C GLN A 144 7.39 3.55 4.75
N ARG A 145 7.48 4.67 4.02
CA ARG A 145 6.44 5.72 3.98
C ARG A 145 5.10 5.15 3.52
N ARG A 146 5.09 4.37 2.44
CA ARG A 146 3.87 3.78 1.88
C ARG A 146 3.25 2.75 2.82
N LEU A 147 4.08 1.93 3.47
CA LEU A 147 3.61 0.99 4.50
C LEU A 147 3.04 1.72 5.73
N GLY A 148 3.67 2.79 6.19
CA GLY A 148 3.14 3.60 7.28
C GLY A 148 1.77 4.20 6.95
N ALA A 149 1.59 4.65 5.71
CA ALA A 149 0.30 5.15 5.24
C ALA A 149 -0.75 4.03 5.10
N ASP A 150 -0.37 2.84 4.63
CA ASP A 150 -1.27 1.69 4.60
C ASP A 150 -1.70 1.27 6.02
N GLU A 151 -0.79 1.31 6.98
CA GLU A 151 -1.09 1.05 8.40
C GLU A 151 -2.05 2.09 8.99
N ILE A 152 -1.86 3.39 8.67
CA ILE A 152 -2.80 4.44 9.07
C ILE A 152 -4.19 4.21 8.47
N ALA A 153 -4.26 3.78 7.21
CA ALA A 153 -5.53 3.47 6.55
C ALA A 153 -6.23 2.28 7.23
N LEU A 154 -5.47 1.23 7.58
CA LEU A 154 -5.97 0.03 8.24
C LEU A 154 -6.44 0.31 9.68
N GLN A 155 -5.64 1.07 10.44
CA GLN A 155 -5.86 1.38 11.84
C GLN A 155 -6.39 2.81 12.05
N TRP A 156 -7.23 3.31 11.12
CA TRP A 156 -7.69 4.69 11.13
C TRP A 156 -8.23 5.14 12.51
N ALA A 157 -9.07 4.33 13.13
CA ALA A 157 -9.68 4.67 14.41
C ALA A 157 -8.63 4.91 15.51
N VAL A 158 -7.62 4.05 15.58
CA VAL A 158 -6.53 4.14 16.58
C VAL A 158 -5.68 5.39 16.35
N TRP A 159 -5.40 5.74 15.09
CA TRP A 159 -4.64 6.95 14.76
C TRP A 159 -5.44 8.22 15.02
N ARG A 160 -6.73 8.23 14.66
CA ARG A 160 -7.60 9.41 14.86
C ARG A 160 -7.82 9.73 16.34
N GLU A 161 -7.90 8.71 17.19
CA GLU A 161 -8.04 8.88 18.65
C GLU A 161 -6.84 9.58 19.31
N GLN A 162 -5.66 9.53 18.69
CA GLN A 162 -4.45 10.20 19.21
C GLN A 162 -4.43 11.70 18.93
N ILE A 163 -5.33 12.19 18.06
CA ILE A 163 -5.42 13.61 17.71
C ILE A 163 -6.57 14.23 18.49
N ASP A 164 -6.23 15.16 19.38
CA ASP A 164 -7.22 16.01 20.04
C ASP A 164 -7.72 17.11 19.08
N ASP A 165 -8.95 17.56 19.25
CA ASP A 165 -9.54 18.61 18.41
C ASP A 165 -8.80 19.95 18.61
N ASP A 166 -8.16 20.14 19.77
CA ASP A 166 -7.29 21.28 20.09
C ASP A 166 -5.99 21.31 19.26
N TYR A 167 -5.64 20.22 18.57
CA TYR A 167 -4.50 20.18 17.65
C TYR A 167 -4.70 21.12 16.45
N PHE A 168 -5.95 21.36 16.06
CA PHE A 168 -6.28 22.25 14.94
C PHE A 168 -6.78 23.59 15.47
N PRO A 169 -5.94 24.64 15.53
CA PRO A 169 -6.40 25.95 15.98
C PRO A 169 -7.52 26.45 15.06
N SER A 170 -8.64 26.83 15.67
CA SER A 170 -9.81 27.36 14.96
C SER A 170 -9.45 28.66 14.24
N THR A 171 -9.80 28.75 12.94
CA THR A 171 -9.55 29.95 12.11
C THR A 171 -10.44 31.15 12.53
N ASP A 172 -11.39 30.94 13.45
CA ASP A 172 -12.37 31.94 13.89
C ASP A 172 -11.88 32.86 15.03
N GLU A 173 -10.70 32.63 15.60
CA GLU A 173 -10.14 33.56 16.58
C GLU A 173 -9.33 34.66 15.89
N GLN A 174 -10.03 35.69 15.43
CA GLN A 174 -9.41 37.00 15.17
C GLN A 174 -8.78 37.50 16.49
N PRO A 175 -7.49 37.87 16.50
CA PRO A 175 -6.88 38.40 17.70
C PRO A 175 -7.47 39.77 18.00
N THR A 176 -8.34 39.83 19.01
CA THR A 176 -8.75 41.10 19.60
C THR A 176 -7.52 41.73 20.23
N THR A 177 -7.07 42.83 19.63
CA THR A 177 -6.06 43.72 20.19
C THR A 177 -6.55 44.27 21.53
N ALA A 178 -5.99 43.78 22.64
CA ALA A 178 -6.08 44.42 23.95
C ALA A 178 -4.70 44.42 24.62
N GLN A 179 -4.36 45.57 25.19
CA GLN A 179 -3.02 46.02 25.52
C GLN A 179 -2.38 45.35 26.75
N ALA A 180 -1.08 45.08 26.59
CA ALA A 180 0.02 45.27 27.54
C ALA A 180 -0.25 45.13 29.05
N HIS A 181 0.33 44.08 29.64
CA HIS A 181 1.01 44.19 30.92
C HIS A 181 2.32 43.38 30.88
N ALA A 182 3.43 44.07 31.11
CA ALA A 182 4.73 43.46 31.34
C ALA A 182 4.83 43.02 32.81
N ASP A 183 5.27 41.79 33.04
CA ASP A 183 6.40 41.48 33.93
C ASP A 183 6.76 40.00 33.80
N GLY A 184 8.06 39.73 33.76
CA GLY A 184 8.63 38.51 33.21
C GLY A 184 8.83 37.35 34.18
N ALA A 185 9.20 36.20 33.60
CA ALA A 185 10.10 35.20 34.15
C ALA A 185 10.41 34.19 33.06
N ALA A 186 11.69 33.86 32.92
CA ALA A 186 12.21 32.88 31.99
C ALA A 186 11.69 31.46 32.29
N ALA A 187 11.29 30.76 31.24
CA ALA A 187 11.31 29.31 31.16
C ALA A 187 11.64 28.95 29.71
N ASP A 188 12.87 28.47 29.49
CA ASP A 188 13.29 27.88 28.23
C ASP A 188 12.47 26.60 27.99
N GLY A 189 11.51 26.72 27.09
CA GLY A 189 10.80 25.62 26.45
C GLY A 189 10.90 25.82 24.94
N GLU A 190 12.01 25.37 24.35
CA GLU A 190 12.12 25.23 22.90
C GLU A 190 11.29 24.02 22.46
N GLU A 191 10.01 24.26 22.20
CA GLU A 191 9.28 23.76 21.03
C GLU A 191 7.89 24.39 21.04
N SER A 192 7.82 25.60 20.50
CA SER A 192 6.56 26.28 20.26
C SER A 192 6.66 26.92 18.89
N ALA A 193 6.25 26.17 17.86
CA ALA A 193 6.01 26.74 16.54
C ALA A 193 4.52 26.71 16.21
N PRO A 194 3.74 27.74 16.62
CA PRO A 194 2.54 28.09 15.88
C PRO A 194 2.72 29.47 15.26
N LYS A 195 2.91 29.52 13.93
CA LYS A 195 2.58 30.62 12.99
C LYS A 195 3.14 30.33 11.58
N GLY A 196 2.35 29.61 10.79
CA GLY A 196 2.62 29.33 9.37
C GLY A 196 2.51 27.84 9.08
N GLY A 197 1.49 27.42 8.34
CA GLY A 197 1.22 26.00 8.08
C GLY A 197 2.45 25.28 7.50
N HIS A 198 2.58 24.01 7.89
CA HIS A 198 3.70 23.14 7.49
C HIS A 198 3.93 23.19 5.97
N GLN A 199 5.13 23.57 5.54
CA GLN A 199 5.41 23.80 4.11
C GLN A 199 5.23 22.53 3.28
N GLY A 200 5.67 21.38 3.80
CA GLY A 200 5.49 20.08 3.16
C GLY A 200 4.01 19.73 2.96
N VAL A 201 3.16 19.97 3.96
CA VAL A 201 1.71 19.72 3.87
C VAL A 201 1.07 20.60 2.79
N ARG A 202 1.42 21.89 2.75
CA ARG A 202 0.91 22.79 1.71
C ARG A 202 1.32 22.35 0.30
N ARG A 203 2.53 21.83 0.14
CA ARG A 203 3.00 21.24 -1.13
C ARG A 203 2.14 20.03 -1.49
N VAL A 204 1.96 19.08 -0.56
CA VAL A 204 1.16 17.86 -0.78
C VAL A 204 -0.27 18.20 -1.18
N LEU A 205 -0.94 19.11 -0.48
CA LEU A 205 -2.32 19.50 -0.82
C LEU A 205 -2.41 20.17 -2.20
N ALA A 206 -1.41 20.97 -2.59
CA ALA A 206 -1.36 21.56 -3.93
C ALA A 206 -1.14 20.51 -5.02
N GLU A 207 -0.24 19.55 -4.81
CA GLU A 207 0.01 18.45 -5.74
C GLU A 207 -1.20 17.51 -5.85
N ALA A 208 -1.81 17.13 -4.73
CA ALA A 208 -3.03 16.34 -4.70
C ALA A 208 -4.19 17.08 -5.40
N ARG A 209 -4.27 18.41 -5.28
CA ARG A 209 -5.26 19.21 -6.02
C ARG A 209 -4.99 19.19 -7.52
N ALA A 210 -3.73 19.25 -7.94
CA ALA A 210 -3.34 19.23 -9.35
C ALA A 210 -3.76 17.92 -10.05
N TYR A 211 -3.88 16.81 -9.31
CA TYR A 211 -4.43 15.56 -9.84
C TYR A 211 -5.83 15.72 -10.43
N VAL A 212 -6.66 16.61 -9.88
CA VAL A 212 -8.02 16.87 -10.39
C VAL A 212 -8.00 17.41 -11.82
N ASP A 213 -7.03 18.27 -12.13
CA ASP A 213 -6.89 18.89 -13.46
C ASP A 213 -6.05 18.03 -14.41
N SER A 214 -5.06 17.31 -13.88
CA SER A 214 -4.16 16.43 -14.61
C SER A 214 -4.11 15.07 -13.92
N PRO A 215 -5.02 14.14 -14.30
CA PRO A 215 -5.14 12.85 -13.64
C PRO A 215 -3.81 12.08 -13.57
N PRO A 216 -3.45 11.54 -12.40
CA PRO A 216 -2.22 10.77 -12.24
C PRO A 216 -2.34 9.38 -12.90
N PRO A 217 -1.22 8.64 -12.98
CA PRO A 217 -1.25 7.21 -13.29
C PRO A 217 -2.25 6.43 -12.42
N LEU A 218 -2.80 5.36 -12.99
CA LEU A 218 -3.79 4.51 -12.33
C LEU A 218 -3.25 3.96 -11.01
N GLY A 219 -4.12 3.89 -10.00
CA GLY A 219 -3.76 3.40 -8.67
C GLY A 219 -3.01 4.40 -7.78
N ARG A 220 -2.65 5.58 -8.31
CA ARG A 220 -2.07 6.64 -7.48
C ARG A 220 -3.07 7.25 -6.49
N VAL A 221 -4.36 7.24 -6.85
CA VAL A 221 -5.47 7.59 -5.96
C VAL A 221 -6.42 6.39 -5.87
N ARG A 222 -6.60 5.86 -4.66
CA ARG A 222 -7.43 4.68 -4.36
C ARG A 222 -8.47 5.03 -3.30
N SER A 223 -9.66 4.44 -3.44
CA SER A 223 -10.78 4.65 -2.53
C SER A 223 -11.33 3.32 -2.05
N SER A 224 -11.33 3.11 -0.73
CA SER A 224 -11.90 1.94 -0.08
C SER A 224 -13.08 2.34 0.81
N PHE A 225 -13.93 1.37 1.11
CA PHE A 225 -15.11 1.61 1.95
C PHE A 225 -14.67 1.87 3.40
N ALA A 226 -15.30 2.84 4.06
CA ALA A 226 -15.17 3.07 5.49
C ALA A 226 -16.56 3.11 6.16
N PRO A 227 -16.67 2.80 7.47
CA PRO A 227 -17.93 2.91 8.19
C PRO A 227 -18.49 4.35 8.18
N GLY A 228 -19.82 4.48 8.15
CA GLY A 228 -20.51 5.78 8.27
C GLY A 228 -20.72 6.51 6.94
N ASP A 229 -20.98 5.77 5.86
CA ASP A 229 -21.13 6.30 4.48
C ASP A 229 -19.92 7.10 3.97
N ALA A 230 -18.77 6.93 4.64
CA ALA A 230 -17.52 7.56 4.30
C ALA A 230 -16.62 6.63 3.50
N ARG A 231 -15.53 7.17 2.96
CA ARG A 231 -14.49 6.41 2.28
C ARG A 231 -13.12 6.76 2.82
N THR A 232 -12.26 5.75 2.89
CA THR A 232 -10.83 5.96 3.13
C THR A 232 -10.15 6.16 1.79
N LEU A 233 -9.50 7.30 1.63
CA LEU A 233 -8.75 7.69 0.46
C LEU A 233 -7.26 7.51 0.72
N ARG A 234 -6.60 6.89 -0.26
CA ARG A 234 -5.15 6.79 -0.33
C ARG A 234 -4.69 7.55 -1.57
N ALA A 235 -3.80 8.51 -1.40
CA ALA A 235 -3.18 9.24 -2.50
C ALA A 235 -1.67 9.29 -2.30
N ASP A 236 -0.91 9.11 -3.37
CA ASP A 236 0.54 9.11 -3.34
C ASP A 236 1.12 10.11 -4.35
N GLY A 237 2.37 10.51 -4.11
CA GLY A 237 3.13 11.31 -5.05
C GLY A 237 4.62 11.26 -4.75
N PRO A 238 5.44 11.94 -5.56
CA PRO A 238 6.89 11.91 -5.40
C PRO A 238 7.31 12.42 -4.02
N GLY A 239 7.72 11.50 -3.15
CA GLY A 239 8.19 11.80 -1.80
C GLY A 239 7.10 12.00 -0.74
N TRP A 240 5.84 11.68 -1.03
CA TRP A 240 4.76 11.83 -0.06
C TRP A 240 3.65 10.80 -0.20
N SER A 241 2.94 10.59 0.90
CA SER A 241 1.79 9.71 1.00
C SER A 241 0.71 10.41 1.84
N MET A 242 -0.53 10.40 1.37
CA MET A 242 -1.69 10.93 2.07
C MET A 242 -2.73 9.84 2.30
N VAL A 243 -3.28 9.80 3.50
CA VAL A 243 -4.42 8.97 3.90
C VAL A 243 -5.49 9.89 4.44
N ALA A 244 -6.73 9.76 3.98
CA ALA A 244 -7.79 10.65 4.41
C ALA A 244 -9.11 9.90 4.56
N ARG A 245 -10.01 10.45 5.37
CA ARG A 245 -11.41 10.07 5.37
C ARG A 245 -12.25 11.20 4.80
N THR A 246 -13.15 10.87 3.88
CA THR A 246 -14.01 11.86 3.20
C THR A 246 -14.88 12.68 4.16
N ASP A 247 -15.12 12.16 5.36
CA ASP A 247 -15.95 12.76 6.42
C ASP A 247 -15.14 13.36 7.59
N ASP A 248 -13.81 13.37 7.55
CA ASP A 248 -12.98 13.74 8.70
C ASP A 248 -11.73 14.57 8.26
N ILE A 249 -10.53 14.10 8.63
CA ILE A 249 -9.23 14.74 8.39
C ILE A 249 -8.40 13.97 7.36
N ALA A 250 -7.18 14.43 7.13
CA ALA A 250 -6.14 13.68 6.44
C ALA A 250 -4.86 13.56 7.27
N PHE A 251 -4.05 12.56 6.96
CA PHE A 251 -2.70 12.37 7.45
C PHE A 251 -1.74 12.40 6.26
N VAL A 252 -0.61 13.09 6.41
CA VAL A 252 0.44 13.21 5.40
C VAL A 252 1.75 12.66 5.97
N LEU A 253 2.43 11.86 5.17
CA LEU A 253 3.77 11.33 5.45
C LEU A 253 4.70 11.80 4.34
N LEU A 254 5.92 12.19 4.71
CA LEU A 254 6.90 12.77 3.79
C LEU A 254 8.23 11.99 3.86
N ASP A 255 8.91 11.83 2.72
CA ASP A 255 10.26 11.24 2.72
C ASP A 255 11.28 12.10 3.46
N GLU A 256 11.11 13.42 3.39
CA GLU A 256 12.00 14.42 4.02
C GLU A 256 11.83 14.49 5.54
N GLU A 257 10.76 13.92 6.10
CA GLU A 257 10.44 13.95 7.53
C GLU A 257 10.19 12.51 8.03
N PRO A 258 11.26 11.75 8.26
CA PRO A 258 11.17 10.34 8.62
C PRO A 258 10.48 10.11 9.95
N GLY A 259 9.50 9.21 9.98
CA GLY A 259 8.77 8.82 11.19
C GLY A 259 7.69 9.82 11.64
N GLU A 260 7.55 10.95 10.95
CA GLU A 260 6.53 11.96 11.25
C GLU A 260 5.23 11.65 10.51
N VAL A 261 4.12 11.83 11.22
CA VAL A 261 2.75 11.72 10.68
C VAL A 261 2.08 13.06 10.90
N LEU A 262 1.87 13.80 9.81
CA LEU A 262 1.41 15.18 9.83
C LEU A 262 -0.09 15.24 9.59
N PRO A 263 -0.91 15.51 10.62
CA PRO A 263 -2.34 15.58 10.42
C PRO A 263 -2.78 16.93 9.82
N VAL A 264 -3.82 16.86 9.01
CA VAL A 264 -4.39 17.97 8.26
C VAL A 264 -5.86 18.07 8.61
N GLY A 265 -6.20 19.11 9.36
CA GLY A 265 -7.57 19.38 9.78
C GLY A 265 -8.47 19.65 8.58
N ARG A 266 -9.78 19.43 8.77
CA ARG A 266 -10.77 19.54 7.71
C ARG A 266 -10.74 20.91 7.02
N GLY A 267 -10.82 22.00 7.78
CA GLY A 267 -10.85 23.36 7.22
C GLY A 267 -11.90 23.54 6.10
N PRO A 268 -11.81 24.63 5.32
CA PRO A 268 -12.75 24.90 4.23
C PRO A 268 -12.41 24.16 2.92
N GLU A 269 -11.15 23.80 2.69
CA GLU A 269 -10.67 23.30 1.39
C GLU A 269 -10.60 21.77 1.29
N LEU A 270 -10.24 21.08 2.38
CA LEU A 270 -10.02 19.63 2.35
C LEU A 270 -11.26 18.85 1.89
N PRO A 271 -12.50 19.13 2.36
CA PRO A 271 -13.67 18.35 1.94
C PRO A 271 -13.88 18.35 0.42
N GLY A 272 -13.73 19.50 -0.22
CA GLY A 272 -13.88 19.62 -1.67
C GLY A 272 -12.75 18.95 -2.45
N LEU A 273 -11.54 18.88 -1.88
CA LEU A 273 -10.44 18.10 -2.44
C LEU A 273 -10.72 16.60 -2.33
N LEU A 274 -11.09 16.11 -1.14
CA LEU A 274 -11.37 14.69 -0.92
C LEU A 274 -12.53 14.18 -1.78
N GLU A 275 -13.59 14.97 -1.94
CA GLU A 275 -14.69 14.61 -2.85
C GLU A 275 -14.22 14.49 -4.31
N ALA A 276 -13.35 15.40 -4.76
CA ALA A 276 -12.81 15.35 -6.12
C ALA A 276 -11.88 14.14 -6.32
N LEU A 277 -11.03 13.83 -5.33
CA LEU A 277 -10.17 12.66 -5.34
C LEU A 277 -10.97 11.35 -5.32
N ASP A 278 -12.03 11.25 -4.51
CA ASP A 278 -12.89 10.05 -4.45
C ASP A 278 -13.60 9.77 -5.78
N LYS A 279 -14.00 10.82 -6.51
CA LYS A 279 -14.66 10.69 -7.82
C LYS A 279 -13.72 10.14 -8.89
N MET A 280 -12.42 10.42 -8.80
CA MET A 280 -11.43 9.91 -9.76
C MET A 280 -10.73 8.63 -9.30
N ALA A 281 -10.79 8.32 -8.01
CA ALA A 281 -10.13 7.17 -7.44
C ALA A 281 -10.58 5.89 -8.14
N VAL A 282 -9.60 5.02 -8.43
CA VAL A 282 -9.89 3.69 -8.91
C VAL A 282 -10.51 2.89 -7.75
N ARG A 283 -11.57 2.14 -8.04
CA ARG A 283 -12.34 1.38 -7.06
C ARG A 283 -12.18 -0.12 -7.32
N PRO A 284 -12.07 -0.94 -6.28
CA PRO A 284 -12.26 -2.38 -6.41
C PRO A 284 -13.67 -2.66 -6.93
N SER A 285 -13.78 -3.60 -7.88
CA SER A 285 -15.04 -4.08 -8.46
C SER A 285 -15.87 -4.88 -7.47
#